data_AF-A0A960NPV9-F1
#
_entry.id   AF-A0A960NPV9-F1
#
_cell.length_a   1.000
_cell.length_b   1.000
_cell.length_c   1.000
_cell.angle_alpha   90.00
_cell.angle_beta   90.00
_cell.angle_gamma   90.00
#
_symmetry.space_group_name_H-M   'P 1'
#
loop_
_entity.id
_entity.type
_entity.pdbx_description
1 polymer ?
#
loop_
_entity_poly.entity_id
_entity_poly.type
_entity_poly.pdbx_seq_one_letter_code
_entity_poly.pdbx_strand_id
1 'polypeptide(L)'
;MSKQDRMERDPGAKPYPSLEDRPSLIVREDKSGRSLPQQLTCSFLPDATVIDVNTAYCDYFGITREAIIGRSFLTLVPEEDHDAVQATLTKLRQTGLPHLATHQVTQMDGTRRIMQWTDLPVKDERGQVIRVESLGIDVTELVHLQDEMRHRDVLLEAVADMGSLLISATEPFAFMNEALGYIGRALDVDRVYLFENETVPPDLTLCMTQRYEWCREGISPQIDNPQFQQLPYPQFPALLDALSAGDTYGGLVANLSQKEQAMLSPQGILSFQILPIVVEQEWWGFIGFDECTGQNEWTSTEIDTLRSVANNLGLIIQRQKNETRIEAQNA
;
A
#
# COMPACT_ATOMS: atom_id res chain seq x y z
N MET A 1 -41.21 4.08 -42.62
CA MET A 1 -41.96 5.35 -42.55
C MET A 1 -42.77 5.39 -41.29
N SER A 2 -42.78 6.41 -40.44
CA SER A 2 -41.74 7.30 -39.90
C SER A 2 -42.37 7.83 -38.61
N LYS A 3 -41.67 7.72 -37.48
CA LYS A 3 -41.99 8.43 -36.22
C LYS A 3 -41.44 9.86 -36.31
N GLN A 4 -41.93 10.61 -37.30
CA GLN A 4 -41.92 12.06 -37.27
C GLN A 4 -43.19 12.50 -36.55
N ASP A 5 -43.09 13.56 -35.76
CA ASP A 5 -44.14 14.18 -34.93
C ASP A 5 -44.36 13.59 -33.55
N ARG A 6 -43.41 13.90 -32.65
CA ARG A 6 -43.72 14.39 -31.29
C ARG A 6 -42.57 15.26 -30.79
N MET A 7 -42.54 16.49 -31.29
CA MET A 7 -41.71 17.58 -30.77
C MET A 7 -42.67 18.68 -30.31
N GLU A 8 -43.28 18.51 -29.14
CA GLU A 8 -43.93 19.61 -28.45
C GLU A 8 -42.82 20.42 -27.77
N ARG A 9 -42.46 21.54 -28.41
CA ARG A 9 -41.58 22.57 -27.86
C ARG A 9 -42.36 23.30 -26.75
N ASP A 10 -41.78 23.35 -25.56
CA ASP A 10 -42.19 24.30 -24.53
C ASP A 10 -41.96 25.74 -25.06
N PRO A 11 -43.00 26.58 -25.22
CA PRO A 11 -42.87 27.93 -25.76
C PRO A 11 -42.22 28.92 -24.78
N GLY A 12 -41.87 28.51 -23.56
CA GLY A 12 -41.39 29.37 -22.48
C GLY A 12 -39.89 29.31 -22.15
N ALA A 13 -39.12 28.41 -22.77
CA ALA A 13 -37.69 28.28 -22.48
C ALA A 13 -36.90 29.46 -23.08
N LYS A 14 -36.42 30.37 -22.22
CA LYS A 14 -35.45 31.40 -22.63
C LYS A 14 -34.22 30.70 -23.22
N PRO A 15 -33.67 31.16 -24.36
CA PRO A 15 -32.44 30.63 -24.90
C PRO A 15 -31.30 30.77 -23.88
N TYR A 16 -30.46 29.74 -23.78
CA TYR A 16 -29.24 29.77 -22.97
C TYR A 16 -28.43 31.04 -23.29
N PRO A 17 -27.88 31.74 -22.27
CA PRO A 17 -27.00 32.86 -22.52
C PRO A 17 -25.79 32.40 -23.36
N SER A 18 -25.37 33.26 -24.28
CA SER A 18 -24.28 32.98 -25.22
C SER A 18 -22.94 32.77 -24.50
N LEU A 19 -22.04 32.03 -25.15
CA LEU A 19 -20.69 31.69 -24.65
C LEU A 19 -19.82 32.91 -24.26
N GLU A 20 -20.20 34.13 -24.63
CA GLU A 20 -19.38 35.33 -24.50
C GLU A 20 -19.45 36.00 -23.10
N ASP A 21 -20.40 35.63 -22.24
CA ASP A 21 -20.64 36.33 -20.95
C ASP A 21 -20.05 35.63 -19.70
N ARG A 22 -19.04 34.75 -19.85
CA ARG A 22 -18.42 34.04 -18.72
C ARG A 22 -17.38 34.93 -17.99
N PRO A 23 -17.37 35.03 -16.64
CA PRO A 23 -16.18 35.46 -15.94
C PRO A 23 -15.09 34.40 -16.15
N SER A 24 -14.05 34.75 -16.89
CA SER A 24 -12.85 33.95 -17.06
C SER A 24 -12.23 33.66 -15.69
N LEU A 25 -12.15 32.38 -15.31
CA LEU A 25 -11.16 31.93 -14.32
C LEU A 25 -9.79 32.17 -14.97
N ILE A 26 -9.23 33.36 -14.74
CA ILE A 26 -7.92 33.76 -15.23
C ILE A 26 -6.90 32.85 -14.55
N VAL A 27 -6.40 31.86 -15.31
CA VAL A 27 -5.20 31.10 -14.98
C VAL A 27 -4.04 32.10 -14.90
N ARG A 28 -3.50 32.30 -13.69
CA ARG A 28 -2.29 33.10 -13.51
C ARG A 28 -1.08 32.19 -13.68
N GLU A 29 -0.28 32.47 -14.69
CA GLU A 29 1.11 31.98 -14.75
C GLU A 29 1.89 32.53 -13.56
N ASP A 30 2.64 31.66 -12.91
CA ASP A 30 3.64 31.99 -11.90
C ASP A 30 4.95 32.42 -12.61
N LYS A 31 5.64 33.43 -12.06
CA LYS A 31 6.88 34.02 -12.65
C LYS A 31 8.16 33.19 -12.39
N SER A 32 8.06 31.94 -11.93
CA SER A 32 9.18 31.15 -11.41
C SER A 32 9.64 29.98 -12.30
N GLY A 33 9.00 29.77 -13.46
CA GLY A 33 9.46 28.76 -14.44
C GLY A 33 9.29 27.31 -13.98
N ARG A 34 8.48 27.06 -12.95
CA ARG A 34 8.03 25.71 -12.59
C ARG A 34 6.81 25.36 -13.44
N SER A 35 6.86 24.21 -14.12
CA SER A 35 5.68 23.65 -14.79
C SER A 35 4.62 23.40 -13.74
N LEU A 36 3.53 24.18 -13.76
CA LEU A 36 2.37 23.90 -12.93
C LEU A 36 1.80 22.53 -13.33
N PRO A 37 1.30 21.72 -12.37
CA PRO A 37 0.57 20.51 -12.71
C PRO A 37 -0.57 20.89 -13.65
N GLN A 38 -0.73 20.14 -14.75
CA GLN A 38 -1.70 20.45 -15.77
C GLN A 38 -3.09 20.41 -15.13
N GLN A 39 -3.76 21.56 -15.06
CA GLN A 39 -5.06 21.68 -14.44
C GLN A 39 -6.14 21.25 -15.43
N LEU A 40 -6.90 20.23 -15.06
CA LEU A 40 -8.01 19.73 -15.84
C LEU A 40 -9.27 20.51 -15.46
N THR A 41 -9.99 21.06 -16.43
CA THR A 41 -11.27 21.72 -16.15
C THR A 41 -12.39 20.96 -16.81
N CYS A 42 -13.48 20.73 -16.08
CA CYS A 42 -14.69 20.10 -16.58
C CYS A 42 -15.91 20.86 -16.05
N SER A 43 -16.85 21.18 -16.94
CA SER A 43 -18.15 21.72 -16.56
C SER A 43 -19.19 20.66 -16.84
N PHE A 44 -20.04 20.32 -15.87
CA PHE A 44 -21.07 19.29 -16.05
C PHE A 44 -22.43 19.67 -15.44
N LEU A 45 -23.50 19.08 -15.98
CA LEU A 45 -24.86 19.18 -15.46
C LEU A 45 -25.02 18.33 -14.19
N PRO A 46 -25.99 18.62 -13.31
CA PRO A 46 -26.20 17.86 -12.08
C PRO A 46 -26.24 16.34 -12.27
N ASP A 47 -26.68 15.83 -13.42
CA ASP A 47 -26.73 14.42 -13.84
C ASP A 47 -25.40 13.83 -14.35
N ALA A 48 -24.28 14.52 -14.09
CA ALA A 48 -22.93 14.17 -14.53
C ALA A 48 -22.68 14.34 -16.04
N THR A 49 -23.63 14.89 -16.80
CA THR A 49 -23.43 15.14 -18.23
C THR A 49 -22.43 16.27 -18.47
N VAL A 50 -21.33 15.99 -19.16
CA VAL A 50 -20.28 16.95 -19.46
C VAL A 50 -20.75 17.97 -20.50
N ILE A 51 -20.57 19.26 -20.22
CA ILE A 51 -20.96 20.39 -21.06
C ILE A 51 -19.73 21.03 -21.70
N ASP A 52 -18.60 21.04 -20.99
CA ASP A 52 -17.37 21.67 -21.45
C ASP A 52 -16.14 21.07 -20.76
N VAL A 53 -15.01 21.07 -21.46
CA VAL A 53 -13.70 20.63 -20.96
C VAL A 53 -12.59 21.44 -21.63
N ASN A 54 -11.44 21.59 -20.95
CA ASN A 54 -10.25 22.15 -21.60
C ASN A 54 -9.46 21.10 -22.38
N THR A 55 -8.48 21.56 -23.16
CA THR A 55 -7.58 20.69 -23.94
C THR A 55 -6.80 19.74 -23.04
N ALA A 56 -6.31 20.21 -21.89
CA ALA A 56 -5.59 19.37 -20.93
C ALA A 56 -6.40 18.16 -20.45
N TYR A 57 -7.70 18.32 -20.22
CA TYR A 57 -8.59 17.21 -19.90
C TYR A 57 -8.63 16.16 -21.02
N CYS A 58 -8.78 16.61 -22.27
CA CYS A 58 -8.83 15.73 -23.43
C CYS A 58 -7.52 14.95 -23.60
N ASP A 59 -6.40 15.66 -23.53
CA ASP A 59 -5.05 15.09 -23.67
C ASP A 59 -4.76 14.10 -22.53
N TYR A 60 -5.10 14.45 -21.30
CA TYR A 60 -4.86 13.61 -20.11
C TYR A 60 -5.66 12.30 -20.16
N PHE A 61 -6.94 12.34 -20.54
CA PHE A 61 -7.77 11.14 -20.61
C PHE A 61 -7.61 10.36 -21.93
N GLY A 62 -6.96 10.95 -22.94
CA GLY A 62 -6.86 10.35 -24.27
C GLY A 62 -8.19 10.33 -25.02
N ILE A 63 -9.07 11.29 -24.75
CA ILE A 63 -10.42 11.40 -25.33
C ILE A 63 -10.60 12.70 -26.09
N THR A 64 -11.27 12.66 -27.25
CA THR A 64 -11.63 13.87 -27.99
C THR A 64 -12.78 14.61 -27.32
N ARG A 65 -12.77 15.94 -27.38
CA ARG A 65 -13.86 16.78 -26.84
C ARG A 65 -15.24 16.34 -27.35
N GLU A 66 -15.37 16.02 -28.63
CA GLU A 66 -16.62 15.60 -29.25
C GLU A 66 -17.16 14.28 -28.70
N ALA A 67 -16.28 13.42 -28.17
CA ALA A 67 -16.66 12.12 -27.62
C ALA A 67 -17.18 12.22 -26.19
N ILE A 68 -16.73 13.21 -25.40
CA ILE A 68 -17.10 13.36 -23.99
C ILE A 68 -18.26 14.35 -23.77
N ILE A 69 -18.38 15.39 -24.61
CA ILE A 69 -19.44 16.38 -24.49
C ILE A 69 -20.81 15.72 -24.69
N GLY A 70 -21.75 16.00 -23.79
CA GLY A 70 -23.08 15.40 -23.76
C GLY A 70 -23.12 13.97 -23.20
N ARG A 71 -21.99 13.43 -22.73
CA ARG A 71 -21.92 12.14 -22.05
C ARG A 71 -21.64 12.31 -20.56
N SER A 72 -21.92 11.26 -19.79
CA SER A 72 -21.60 11.25 -18.37
C SER A 72 -20.10 11.07 -18.14
N PHE A 73 -19.49 11.89 -17.28
CA PHE A 73 -18.09 11.69 -16.88
C PHE A 73 -17.88 10.40 -16.09
N LEU A 74 -18.95 9.77 -15.57
CA LEU A 74 -18.88 8.47 -14.88
C LEU A 74 -18.29 7.37 -15.77
N THR A 75 -18.30 7.55 -17.10
CA THR A 75 -17.61 6.66 -18.04
C THR A 75 -16.09 6.61 -17.85
N LEU A 76 -15.51 7.58 -17.15
CA LEU A 76 -14.08 7.66 -16.81
C LEU A 76 -13.79 7.26 -15.36
N VAL A 77 -14.82 6.90 -14.58
CA VAL A 77 -14.70 6.47 -13.19
C VAL A 77 -14.85 4.94 -13.14
N PRO A 78 -13.99 4.20 -12.40
CA PRO A 78 -14.18 2.77 -12.18
C PRO A 78 -15.57 2.45 -11.61
N GLU A 79 -16.19 1.34 -12.03
CA GLU A 79 -17.55 0.96 -11.59
C GLU A 79 -17.66 0.83 -10.06
N GLU A 80 -16.60 0.36 -9.40
CA GLU A 80 -16.49 0.25 -7.93
C GLU A 80 -16.62 1.60 -7.19
N ASP A 81 -16.30 2.72 -7.87
CA ASP A 81 -16.34 4.07 -7.31
C ASP A 81 -17.64 4.83 -7.69
N HIS A 82 -18.51 4.26 -8.54
CA HIS A 82 -19.72 4.96 -9.03
C HIS A 82 -20.66 5.36 -7.90
N ASP A 83 -20.90 4.47 -6.94
CA ASP A 83 -21.80 4.74 -5.81
C ASP A 83 -21.31 5.92 -4.95
N ALA A 84 -20.00 5.98 -4.70
CA ALA A 84 -19.37 7.04 -3.93
C ALA A 84 -19.48 8.39 -4.66
N VAL A 85 -19.18 8.42 -5.96
CA VAL A 85 -19.29 9.62 -6.78
C VAL A 85 -20.75 10.08 -6.90
N GLN A 86 -21.71 9.16 -7.03
CA GLN A 86 -23.12 9.49 -7.12
C GLN A 86 -23.68 10.04 -5.80
N ALA A 87 -23.21 9.55 -4.65
CA ALA A 87 -23.50 10.13 -3.34
C ALA A 87 -22.97 11.58 -3.24
N THR A 88 -21.74 11.82 -3.74
CA THR A 88 -21.16 13.17 -3.83
C THR A 88 -22.00 14.10 -4.71
N LEU A 89 -22.39 13.67 -5.91
CA LEU A 89 -23.27 14.44 -6.79
C LEU A 89 -24.61 14.77 -6.14
N THR A 90 -25.19 13.81 -5.41
CA THR A 90 -26.44 14.02 -4.67
C THR A 90 -26.28 15.10 -3.59
N LYS A 91 -25.17 15.06 -2.84
CA LYS A 91 -24.83 16.06 -1.83
C LYS A 91 -24.60 17.45 -2.45
N LEU A 92 -23.89 17.52 -3.57
CA LEU A 92 -23.67 18.76 -4.33
C LEU A 92 -25.01 19.38 -4.75
N ARG A 93 -25.94 18.58 -5.26
CA ARG A 93 -27.29 19.06 -5.65
C ARG A 93 -28.10 19.58 -4.47
N GLN A 94 -28.05 18.90 -3.33
CA GLN A 94 -28.85 19.24 -2.16
C GLN A 94 -28.31 20.46 -1.41
N THR A 95 -26.99 20.53 -1.24
CA THR A 95 -26.34 21.57 -0.43
C THR A 95 -25.95 22.78 -1.28
N GLY A 96 -25.57 22.55 -2.54
CA GLY A 96 -25.00 23.55 -3.42
C GLY A 96 -23.75 24.22 -2.84
N LEU A 97 -22.99 23.52 -1.98
CA LEU A 97 -21.73 24.01 -1.43
C LEU A 97 -20.56 23.43 -2.23
N PRO A 98 -19.42 24.14 -2.29
CA PRO A 98 -18.17 23.58 -2.82
C PRO A 98 -17.83 22.24 -2.17
N HIS A 99 -17.29 21.32 -2.95
CA HIS A 99 -16.86 20.03 -2.47
C HIS A 99 -15.47 19.68 -3.02
N LEU A 100 -14.67 19.04 -2.17
CA LEU A 100 -13.39 18.47 -2.55
C LEU A 100 -13.55 16.95 -2.50
N ALA A 101 -13.30 16.28 -3.62
CA ALA A 101 -13.35 14.83 -3.74
C ALA A 101 -12.02 14.30 -4.26
N THR A 102 -11.57 13.16 -3.74
CA THR A 102 -10.45 12.40 -4.28
C THR A 102 -10.98 11.02 -4.64
N HIS A 103 -10.86 10.62 -5.90
CA HIS A 103 -11.34 9.31 -6.36
C HIS A 103 -10.51 8.81 -7.55
N GLN A 104 -10.63 7.53 -7.88
CA GLN A 104 -9.94 6.98 -9.03
C GLN A 104 -10.63 7.37 -10.33
N VAL A 105 -9.81 7.49 -11.37
CA VAL A 105 -10.24 7.63 -12.76
C VAL A 105 -9.46 6.66 -13.62
N THR A 106 -10.04 6.29 -14.75
CA THR A 106 -9.41 5.41 -15.74
C THR A 106 -9.18 6.20 -17.03
N GLN A 107 -7.94 6.23 -17.49
CA GLN A 107 -7.58 6.76 -18.80
C GLN A 107 -8.02 5.80 -19.92
N MET A 108 -8.13 6.27 -21.16
CA MET A 108 -8.60 5.42 -22.28
C MET A 108 -7.67 4.23 -22.59
N ASP A 109 -6.41 4.27 -22.15
CA ASP A 109 -5.46 3.17 -22.25
C ASP A 109 -5.62 2.12 -21.12
N GLY A 110 -6.54 2.33 -20.19
CA GLY A 110 -6.79 1.47 -19.03
C GLY A 110 -5.98 1.83 -17.79
N THR A 111 -5.09 2.83 -17.85
CA THR A 111 -4.30 3.26 -16.71
C THR A 111 -5.19 3.89 -15.64
N ARG A 112 -5.07 3.41 -14.39
CA ARG A 112 -5.75 3.99 -13.23
C ARG A 112 -4.94 5.16 -12.65
N ARG A 113 -5.61 6.25 -12.30
CA ARG A 113 -5.05 7.46 -11.71
C ARG A 113 -5.92 7.94 -10.56
N ILE A 114 -5.35 8.68 -9.63
CA ILE A 114 -6.07 9.30 -8.51
C ILE A 114 -6.19 10.79 -8.80
N MET A 115 -7.42 11.26 -8.99
CA MET A 115 -7.71 12.66 -9.24
C MET A 115 -8.32 13.30 -8.00
N GLN A 116 -7.82 14.48 -7.66
CA GLN A 116 -8.47 15.39 -6.73
C GLN A 116 -9.28 16.43 -7.51
N TRP A 117 -10.59 16.46 -7.29
CA TRP A 117 -11.53 17.37 -7.91
C TRP A 117 -12.05 18.39 -6.90
N THR A 118 -11.95 19.67 -7.25
CA THR A 118 -12.65 20.76 -6.57
C THR A 118 -13.88 21.12 -7.39
N ASP A 119 -15.06 20.79 -6.87
CA ASP A 119 -16.35 20.98 -7.51
C ASP A 119 -17.03 22.25 -6.98
N LEU A 120 -17.36 23.17 -7.88
CA LEU A 120 -17.99 24.46 -7.58
C LEU A 120 -19.39 24.53 -8.20
N PRO A 121 -20.46 24.33 -7.42
CA PRO A 121 -21.82 24.44 -7.91
C PRO A 121 -22.18 25.85 -8.37
N VAL A 122 -22.73 25.96 -9.57
CA VAL A 122 -23.35 27.18 -10.10
C VAL A 122 -24.85 27.08 -9.91
N LYS A 123 -25.43 28.09 -9.27
CA LYS A 123 -26.86 28.14 -8.91
C LYS A 123 -27.60 29.14 -9.77
N ASP A 124 -28.89 28.90 -9.97
CA ASP A 124 -29.82 29.89 -10.50
C ASP A 124 -30.31 30.86 -9.40
N GLU A 125 -31.17 31.81 -9.78
CA GLU A 125 -31.80 32.78 -8.87
C GLU A 125 -32.69 32.13 -7.79
N ARG A 126 -33.12 30.88 -7.98
CA ARG A 126 -33.93 30.11 -7.04
C ARG A 126 -33.07 29.25 -6.10
N GLY A 127 -31.75 29.29 -6.25
CA GLY A 127 -30.79 28.48 -5.48
C GLY A 127 -30.63 27.05 -5.97
N GLN A 128 -31.23 26.68 -7.10
CA GLN A 128 -31.09 25.35 -7.71
C GLN A 128 -29.73 25.25 -8.41
N VAL A 129 -28.99 24.17 -8.15
CA VAL A 129 -27.74 23.89 -8.89
C VAL A 129 -28.07 23.57 -10.35
N ILE A 130 -27.57 24.37 -11.28
CA ILE A 130 -27.80 24.24 -12.73
C ILE A 130 -26.61 23.63 -13.47
N ARG A 131 -25.40 23.77 -12.91
CA ARG A 131 -24.17 23.11 -13.39
C ARG A 131 -23.11 23.12 -12.28
N VAL A 132 -22.04 22.38 -12.49
CA VAL A 132 -20.87 22.35 -11.62
C VAL A 132 -19.65 22.66 -12.46
N GLU A 133 -18.80 23.57 -11.97
CA GLU A 133 -17.48 23.85 -12.53
C GLU A 133 -16.44 23.10 -11.70
N SER A 134 -15.66 22.23 -12.32
CA SER A 134 -14.74 21.34 -11.62
C SER A 134 -13.30 21.53 -12.09
N LEU A 135 -12.40 21.56 -11.12
CA LEU A 135 -10.95 21.62 -11.32
C LEU A 135 -10.31 20.32 -10.82
N GLY A 136 -9.64 19.60 -11.70
CA GLY A 136 -8.98 18.33 -11.43
C GLY A 136 -7.46 18.46 -11.44
N ILE A 137 -6.83 17.82 -10.47
CA ILE A 137 -5.38 17.66 -10.38
C ILE A 137 -5.07 16.19 -10.16
N ASP A 138 -4.12 15.65 -10.94
CA ASP A 138 -3.58 14.32 -10.70
C ASP A 138 -2.73 14.35 -9.43
N VAL A 139 -3.13 13.55 -8.45
CA VAL A 139 -2.42 13.39 -7.17
C VAL A 139 -1.90 11.97 -6.99
N THR A 140 -1.87 11.16 -8.05
CA THR A 140 -1.45 9.74 -8.00
C THR A 140 -0.08 9.59 -7.36
N GLU A 141 0.94 10.28 -7.88
CA GLU A 141 2.30 10.21 -7.34
C GLU A 141 2.37 10.75 -5.91
N LEU A 142 1.63 11.83 -5.61
CA LEU A 142 1.62 12.41 -4.27
C LEU A 142 1.00 11.45 -3.25
N VAL A 143 -0.12 10.83 -3.57
CA VAL A 143 -0.79 9.85 -2.69
C VAL A 143 0.09 8.63 -2.51
N HIS A 144 0.72 8.11 -3.58
CA HIS A 144 1.66 6.99 -3.46
C HIS A 144 2.85 7.31 -2.55
N LEU A 145 3.46 8.49 -2.70
CA LEU A 145 4.56 8.93 -1.83
C LEU A 145 4.09 9.11 -0.38
N GLN A 146 2.89 9.64 -0.16
CA GLN A 146 2.33 9.79 1.18
C GLN A 146 2.04 8.44 1.84
N ASP A 147 1.52 7.47 1.08
CA ASP A 147 1.27 6.13 1.58
C ASP A 147 2.58 5.38 1.88
N GLU A 148 3.61 5.51 1.02
CA GLU A 148 4.94 4.95 1.28
C GLU A 148 5.57 5.55 2.55
N MET A 149 5.49 6.87 2.72
CA MET A 149 5.95 7.54 3.94
C MET A 149 5.20 7.06 5.17
N ARG A 150 3.86 6.98 5.10
CA ARG A 150 3.02 6.53 6.22
C ARG A 150 3.33 5.09 6.61
N HIS A 151 3.52 4.21 5.63
CA HIS A 151 3.88 2.82 5.89
C HIS A 151 5.24 2.72 6.60
N ARG A 152 6.22 3.51 6.15
CA ARG A 152 7.53 3.60 6.79
C ARG A 152 7.47 4.13 8.23
N ASP A 153 6.65 5.15 8.49
CA ASP A 153 6.50 5.72 9.84
C ASP A 153 5.93 4.69 10.82
N VAL A 154 4.88 3.97 10.42
CA VAL A 154 4.26 2.88 11.22
C VAL A 154 5.28 1.79 11.54
N LEU A 155 6.11 1.42 10.55
CA LEU A 155 7.14 0.40 10.75
C LEU A 155 8.27 0.87 11.66
N LEU A 156 8.72 2.12 11.54
CA LEU A 156 9.73 2.70 12.43
C LEU A 156 9.21 2.80 13.88
N GLU A 157 7.96 3.16 14.09
CA GLU A 157 7.31 3.15 15.40
C GLU A 157 7.28 1.74 15.98
N ALA A 158 6.88 0.73 15.18
CA ALA A 158 6.88 -0.66 15.62
C ALA A 158 8.28 -1.20 15.98
N VAL A 159 9.32 -0.80 15.23
CA VAL A 159 10.72 -1.12 15.57
C VAL A 159 11.14 -0.47 16.89
N ALA A 160 10.73 0.77 17.14
CA ALA A 160 11.01 1.46 18.38
C ALA A 160 10.28 0.82 19.57
N ASP A 161 9.01 0.45 19.41
CA ASP A 161 8.21 -0.23 20.43
C ASP A 161 8.78 -1.61 20.77
N MET A 162 9.12 -2.40 19.75
CA MET A 162 9.83 -3.68 19.90
C MET A 162 11.13 -3.50 20.68
N GLY A 163 11.95 -2.52 20.28
CA GLY A 163 13.22 -2.22 20.95
C GLY A 163 13.01 -1.80 22.42
N SER A 164 12.05 -0.92 22.68
CA SER A 164 11.71 -0.44 24.02
C SER A 164 11.25 -1.57 24.94
N LEU A 165 10.36 -2.44 24.46
CA LEU A 165 9.89 -3.61 25.20
C LEU A 165 11.05 -4.53 25.58
N LEU A 166 11.90 -4.87 24.61
CA LEU A 166 12.99 -5.82 24.83
C LEU A 166 14.14 -5.22 25.66
N ILE A 167 14.44 -3.93 25.53
CA ILE A 167 15.53 -3.27 26.27
C ILE A 167 15.18 -3.06 27.75
N SER A 168 13.91 -2.80 28.05
CA SER A 168 13.41 -2.51 29.40
C SER A 168 13.05 -3.76 30.20
N ALA A 169 12.83 -4.89 29.54
CA ALA A 169 12.55 -6.16 30.17
C ALA A 169 13.76 -6.72 30.90
N THR A 170 13.56 -7.25 32.12
CA THR A 170 14.58 -8.04 32.84
C THR A 170 14.89 -9.35 32.11
N GLU A 171 13.89 -9.94 31.45
CA GLU A 171 14.01 -11.16 30.66
C GLU A 171 13.49 -10.90 29.23
N PRO A 172 14.30 -10.30 28.34
CA PRO A 172 13.85 -9.87 27.00
C PRO A 172 13.22 -11.00 26.18
N PHE A 173 13.77 -12.21 26.29
CA PHE A 173 13.28 -13.38 25.58
C PHE A 173 11.88 -13.82 25.97
N ALA A 174 11.39 -13.48 27.17
CA ALA A 174 10.01 -13.76 27.57
C ALA A 174 8.99 -12.91 26.78
N PHE A 175 9.44 -11.76 26.25
CA PHE A 175 8.61 -10.83 25.49
C PHE A 175 8.87 -10.90 23.98
N MET A 176 9.73 -11.81 23.52
CA MET A 176 10.13 -11.87 22.11
C MET A 176 8.95 -12.08 21.17
N ASN A 177 8.03 -12.99 21.47
CA ASN A 177 6.84 -13.23 20.64
C ASN A 177 5.92 -11.99 20.57
N GLU A 178 5.79 -11.24 21.67
CA GLU A 178 5.04 -9.99 21.68
C GLU A 178 5.74 -8.92 20.82
N ALA A 179 7.07 -8.84 20.96
CA ALA A 179 7.92 -7.91 20.24
C ALA A 179 7.85 -8.14 18.71
N LEU A 180 7.91 -9.40 18.27
CA LEU A 180 7.69 -9.79 16.87
C LEU A 180 6.30 -9.38 16.39
N GLY A 181 5.31 -9.38 17.27
CA GLY A 181 3.95 -8.96 16.96
C GLY A 181 3.82 -7.48 16.59
N TYR A 182 4.63 -6.57 17.16
CA TYR A 182 4.62 -5.17 16.72
C TYR A 182 5.02 -5.05 15.26
N ILE A 183 6.07 -5.75 14.86
CA ILE A 183 6.57 -5.78 13.49
C ILE A 183 5.55 -6.46 12.57
N GLY A 184 5.01 -7.61 12.97
CA GLY A 184 4.05 -8.37 12.17
C GLY A 184 2.79 -7.57 11.84
N ARG A 185 2.27 -6.82 12.82
CA ARG A 185 1.11 -5.93 12.62
C ARG A 185 1.44 -4.72 11.76
N ALA A 186 2.62 -4.12 11.91
CA ALA A 186 3.03 -2.94 11.14
C ALA A 186 3.27 -3.27 9.66
N LEU A 187 3.83 -4.44 9.39
CA LEU A 187 4.02 -4.96 8.03
C LEU A 187 2.77 -5.60 7.44
N ASP A 188 1.73 -5.80 8.24
CA ASP A 188 0.52 -6.55 7.89
C ASP A 188 0.81 -7.96 7.32
N VAL A 189 1.78 -8.66 7.90
CA VAL A 189 2.11 -10.06 7.54
C VAL A 189 1.36 -11.06 8.43
N ASP A 190 1.28 -12.31 7.99
CA ASP A 190 0.56 -13.38 8.70
C ASP A 190 1.37 -14.05 9.80
N ARG A 191 2.70 -14.11 9.65
CA ARG A 191 3.59 -14.70 10.65
C ARG A 191 4.96 -14.03 10.66
N VAL A 192 5.54 -13.92 11.85
CA VAL A 192 6.94 -13.52 12.06
C VAL A 192 7.61 -14.51 13.00
N TYR A 193 8.81 -14.97 12.68
CA TYR A 193 9.50 -15.99 13.47
C TYR A 193 11.01 -15.81 13.47
N LEU A 194 11.66 -16.37 14.49
CA LEU A 194 13.11 -16.42 14.62
C LEU A 194 13.60 -17.86 14.64
N PHE A 195 14.61 -18.13 13.80
CA PHE A 195 15.39 -19.36 13.88
C PHE A 195 16.79 -19.03 14.38
N GLU A 196 17.27 -19.85 15.31
CA GLU A 196 18.63 -19.81 15.83
C GLU A 196 19.47 -20.90 15.18
N ASN A 197 20.74 -20.58 14.88
CA ASN A 197 21.71 -21.52 14.40
C ASN A 197 22.33 -22.31 15.56
N GLU A 198 22.41 -23.62 15.41
CA GLU A 198 23.10 -24.50 16.35
C GLU A 198 23.93 -25.56 15.62
N THR A 199 25.10 -25.89 16.16
CA THR A 199 25.92 -27.00 15.67
C THR A 199 25.59 -28.26 16.46
N VAL A 200 25.03 -29.26 15.78
CA VAL A 200 24.55 -30.49 16.42
C VAL A 200 25.63 -31.58 16.37
N PRO A 201 26.05 -32.16 17.52
CA PRO A 201 26.97 -33.30 17.55
C PRO A 201 26.36 -34.57 16.91
N PRO A 202 27.18 -35.51 16.39
CA PRO A 202 28.64 -35.60 16.49
C PRO A 202 29.42 -34.98 15.33
N ASP A 203 28.79 -34.77 14.17
CA ASP A 203 29.44 -34.25 12.97
C ASP A 203 29.50 -32.70 12.92
N LEU A 204 28.96 -32.04 13.95
CA LEU A 204 28.87 -30.58 14.07
C LEU A 204 28.08 -29.97 12.90
N THR A 205 27.07 -30.69 12.41
CA THR A 205 26.17 -30.18 11.37
C THR A 205 25.52 -28.88 11.83
N LEU A 206 25.60 -27.86 10.98
CA LEU A 206 24.89 -26.60 11.19
C LEU A 206 23.39 -26.82 10.93
N CYS A 207 22.61 -26.62 11.97
CA CYS A 207 21.15 -26.71 11.95
C CYS A 207 20.51 -25.37 12.32
N MET A 208 19.26 -25.21 11.88
CA MET A 208 18.39 -24.11 12.26
C MET A 208 17.27 -24.62 13.16
N THR A 209 16.90 -23.83 14.15
CA THR A 209 15.82 -24.18 15.07
C THR A 209 14.92 -22.98 15.36
N GLN A 210 13.61 -23.15 15.17
CA GLN A 210 12.63 -22.12 15.49
C GLN A 210 12.55 -21.92 17.00
N ARG A 211 12.81 -20.70 17.47
CA ARG A 211 12.80 -20.32 18.89
C ARG A 211 11.64 -19.42 19.26
N TYR A 212 11.19 -18.58 18.33
CA TYR A 212 10.17 -17.57 18.58
C TYR A 212 9.22 -17.47 17.39
N GLU A 213 7.97 -17.14 17.68
CA GLU A 213 6.91 -17.01 16.69
C GLU A 213 5.81 -16.08 17.17
N TRP A 214 5.37 -15.22 16.25
CA TRP A 214 4.10 -14.51 16.33
C TRP A 214 3.27 -14.88 15.10
N CYS A 215 1.97 -15.11 15.31
CA CYS A 215 0.99 -15.37 14.26
C CYS A 215 -0.16 -14.36 14.37
N ARG A 216 -0.66 -13.91 13.20
CA ARG A 216 -1.96 -13.23 13.11
C ARG A 216 -3.06 -14.17 13.61
N GLU A 217 -4.14 -13.60 14.15
CA GLU A 217 -5.35 -14.33 14.47
C GLU A 217 -5.85 -15.14 13.26
N GLY A 218 -6.17 -16.43 13.47
CA GLY A 218 -6.60 -17.35 12.42
C GLY A 218 -5.46 -18.11 11.73
N ILE A 219 -4.20 -17.70 11.91
CA ILE A 219 -3.04 -18.42 11.39
C ILE A 219 -2.59 -19.48 12.40
N SER A 220 -2.39 -20.70 11.92
CA SER A 220 -1.95 -21.80 12.79
C SER A 220 -0.47 -21.64 13.17
N PRO A 221 -0.12 -21.63 14.47
CA PRO A 221 1.27 -21.55 14.90
C PRO A 221 2.07 -22.80 14.52
N GLN A 222 3.37 -22.64 14.33
CA GLN A 222 4.32 -23.69 13.96
C GLN A 222 5.48 -23.80 14.97
N ILE A 223 5.47 -23.02 16.04
CA ILE A 223 6.51 -23.06 17.08
C ILE A 223 6.76 -24.45 17.67
N ASP A 224 5.72 -25.27 17.79
CA ASP A 224 5.81 -26.65 18.31
C ASP A 224 6.02 -27.69 17.20
N ASN A 225 6.27 -27.27 15.95
CA ASN A 225 6.48 -28.19 14.85
C ASN A 225 7.87 -28.85 14.97
N PRO A 226 7.94 -30.18 15.17
CA PRO A 226 9.22 -30.87 15.33
C PRO A 226 10.09 -30.84 14.07
N GLN A 227 9.51 -30.57 12.89
CA GLN A 227 10.27 -30.43 11.63
C GLN A 227 11.11 -29.15 11.59
N PHE A 228 10.82 -28.17 12.46
CA PHE A 228 11.57 -26.91 12.58
C PHE A 228 12.52 -26.89 13.77
N GLN A 229 12.82 -28.07 14.32
CA GLN A 229 13.78 -28.26 15.39
C GLN A 229 14.98 -29.05 14.86
N GLN A 230 16.18 -28.49 15.02
CA GLN A 230 17.45 -29.04 14.52
C GLN A 230 17.43 -29.36 13.02
N LEU A 231 16.79 -28.51 12.22
CA LEU A 231 16.66 -28.71 10.79
C LEU A 231 18.01 -28.43 10.09
N PRO A 232 18.64 -29.40 9.42
CA PRO A 232 19.98 -29.21 8.85
C PRO A 232 20.00 -28.27 7.64
N TYR A 233 20.85 -27.24 7.65
CA TYR A 233 21.03 -26.35 6.50
C TYR A 233 21.44 -27.03 5.19
N PRO A 234 22.29 -28.09 5.18
CA PRO A 234 22.65 -28.78 3.94
C PRO A 234 21.46 -29.32 3.14
N GLN A 235 20.27 -29.41 3.76
CA GLN A 235 19.04 -29.76 3.07
C GLN A 235 18.47 -28.66 2.17
N PHE A 236 18.91 -27.41 2.36
CA PHE A 236 18.44 -26.18 1.70
C PHE A 236 19.65 -25.32 1.27
N PRO A 237 20.40 -25.75 0.23
CA PRO A 237 21.65 -25.09 -0.15
C PRO A 237 21.46 -23.63 -0.57
N ALA A 238 20.38 -23.29 -1.29
CA ALA A 238 20.13 -21.92 -1.70
C ALA A 238 19.89 -20.96 -0.52
N LEU A 239 19.14 -21.41 0.49
CA LEU A 239 18.94 -20.69 1.75
C LEU A 239 20.26 -20.52 2.51
N LEU A 240 21.04 -21.58 2.63
CA LEU A 240 22.35 -21.55 3.30
C LEU A 240 23.31 -20.57 2.62
N ASP A 241 23.45 -20.66 1.29
CA ASP A 241 24.34 -19.82 0.51
C ASP A 241 23.96 -18.34 0.64
N ALA A 242 22.67 -18.02 0.54
CA ALA A 242 22.17 -16.65 0.66
C ALA A 242 22.39 -16.08 2.07
N LEU A 243 21.89 -16.76 3.11
CA LEU A 243 21.94 -16.21 4.48
C LEU A 243 23.36 -16.15 5.04
N SER A 244 24.22 -17.13 4.71
CA SER A 244 25.62 -17.11 5.14
C SER A 244 26.45 -16.01 4.46
N ALA A 245 26.04 -15.56 3.27
CA ALA A 245 26.63 -14.40 2.59
C ALA A 245 26.10 -13.04 3.13
N GLY A 246 25.10 -13.06 4.01
CA GLY A 246 24.42 -11.85 4.49
C GLY A 246 23.30 -11.35 3.56
N ASP A 247 22.97 -12.10 2.51
CA ASP A 247 21.87 -11.83 1.61
C ASP A 247 20.54 -12.34 2.18
N THR A 248 19.44 -11.96 1.54
CA THR A 248 18.09 -12.39 1.93
C THR A 248 17.64 -13.58 1.08
N TYR A 249 16.66 -14.34 1.58
CA TYR A 249 16.08 -15.47 0.87
C TYR A 249 14.56 -15.40 0.94
N GLY A 250 13.86 -15.51 -0.18
CA GLY A 250 12.42 -15.37 -0.21
C GLY A 250 11.84 -15.39 -1.61
N GLY A 251 10.51 -15.32 -1.67
CA GLY A 251 9.73 -15.26 -2.90
C GLY A 251 8.43 -16.07 -2.81
N LEU A 252 7.78 -16.24 -3.97
CA LEU A 252 6.58 -17.06 -4.08
C LEU A 252 6.92 -18.55 -3.89
N VAL A 253 6.21 -19.22 -2.99
CA VAL A 253 6.40 -20.66 -2.72
C VAL A 253 6.21 -21.49 -3.99
N ALA A 254 5.28 -21.09 -4.86
CA ALA A 254 5.03 -21.74 -6.15
C ALA A 254 6.26 -21.80 -7.08
N ASN A 255 7.24 -20.91 -6.90
CA ASN A 255 8.44 -20.82 -7.73
C ASN A 255 9.65 -21.56 -7.14
N LEU A 256 9.54 -22.12 -5.93
CA LEU A 256 10.63 -22.83 -5.25
C LEU A 256 10.80 -24.28 -5.72
N SER A 257 11.83 -24.96 -5.23
CA SER A 257 12.00 -26.39 -5.47
C SER A 257 10.87 -27.23 -4.84
N GLN A 258 10.62 -28.43 -5.37
CA GLN A 258 9.60 -29.34 -4.82
C GLN A 258 9.82 -29.66 -3.33
N LYS A 259 11.09 -29.70 -2.89
CA LYS A 259 11.44 -29.96 -1.50
C LYS A 259 10.99 -28.83 -0.58
N GLU A 260 11.21 -27.59 -1.00
CA GLU A 260 10.82 -26.40 -0.25
C GLU A 260 9.30 -26.23 -0.25
N GLN A 261 8.64 -26.45 -1.40
CA GLN A 261 7.18 -26.45 -1.47
C GLN A 261 6.56 -27.49 -0.53
N ALA A 262 7.11 -28.71 -0.48
CA ALA A 262 6.63 -29.76 0.42
C ALA A 262 6.77 -29.39 1.91
N MET A 263 7.67 -28.47 2.26
CA MET A 263 7.86 -27.97 3.61
C MET A 263 6.97 -26.75 3.92
N LEU A 264 6.84 -25.81 2.99
CA LEU A 264 6.17 -24.53 3.21
C LEU A 264 4.65 -24.59 2.94
N SER A 265 4.23 -25.26 1.87
CA SER A 265 2.81 -25.30 1.47
C SER A 265 1.86 -25.92 2.50
N PRO A 266 2.21 -26.99 3.25
CA PRO A 266 1.32 -27.54 4.28
C PRO A 266 0.98 -26.55 5.41
N GLN A 267 1.79 -25.51 5.59
CA GLN A 267 1.57 -24.47 6.59
C GLN A 267 0.69 -23.32 6.06
N GLY A 268 0.30 -23.38 4.79
CA GLY A 268 -0.46 -22.33 4.11
C GLY A 268 0.40 -21.20 3.54
N ILE A 269 1.73 -21.28 3.59
CA ILE A 269 2.62 -20.19 3.15
C ILE A 269 2.54 -20.07 1.62
N LEU A 270 2.21 -18.87 1.15
CA LEU A 270 2.11 -18.49 -0.26
C LEU A 270 3.35 -17.74 -0.74
N SER A 271 3.87 -16.85 0.11
CA SER A 271 5.12 -16.14 -0.08
C SER A 271 5.79 -15.89 1.26
N PHE A 272 7.11 -15.71 1.25
CA PHE A 272 7.87 -15.48 2.48
C PHE A 272 9.14 -14.69 2.18
N GLN A 273 9.68 -14.04 3.22
CA GLN A 273 10.97 -13.36 3.16
C GLN A 273 11.75 -13.63 4.44
N ILE A 274 13.02 -14.02 4.29
CA ILE A 274 13.94 -14.35 5.37
C ILE A 274 15.16 -13.43 5.28
N LEU A 275 15.60 -12.94 6.44
CA LEU A 275 16.77 -12.10 6.57
C LEU A 275 17.71 -12.64 7.66
N PRO A 276 19.03 -12.63 7.42
CA PRO A 276 20.00 -13.10 8.40
C PRO A 276 20.09 -12.13 9.59
N ILE A 277 20.24 -12.70 10.78
CA ILE A 277 20.54 -11.97 12.00
C ILE A 277 22.01 -12.19 12.33
N VAL A 278 22.77 -11.10 12.43
CA VAL A 278 24.19 -11.13 12.74
C VAL A 278 24.41 -10.59 14.15
N VAL A 279 25.18 -11.32 14.96
CA VAL A 279 25.56 -10.98 16.33
C VAL A 279 27.08 -11.06 16.42
N GLU A 280 27.75 -9.98 16.78
CA GLU A 280 29.23 -9.94 16.90
C GLU A 280 29.99 -10.43 15.64
N GLN A 281 29.45 -10.14 14.46
CA GLN A 281 29.95 -10.60 13.14
C GLN A 281 29.72 -12.09 12.83
N GLU A 282 29.04 -12.82 13.71
CA GLU A 282 28.61 -14.19 13.45
C GLU A 282 27.15 -14.24 13.01
N TRP A 283 26.85 -15.09 12.03
CA TRP A 283 25.49 -15.36 11.60
C TRP A 283 24.78 -16.21 12.67
N TRP A 284 24.03 -15.53 13.55
CA TRP A 284 23.35 -16.13 14.69
C TRP A 284 22.14 -16.97 14.28
N GLY A 285 21.47 -16.60 13.19
CA GLY A 285 20.21 -17.17 12.78
C GLY A 285 19.49 -16.28 11.79
N PHE A 286 18.17 -16.35 11.73
CA PHE A 286 17.40 -15.50 10.83
C PHE A 286 16.03 -15.13 11.40
N ILE A 287 15.48 -14.04 10.88
CA ILE A 287 14.07 -13.68 11.02
C ILE A 287 13.37 -14.00 9.70
N GLY A 288 12.17 -14.57 9.78
CA GLY A 288 11.31 -14.80 8.62
C GLY A 288 9.92 -14.19 8.77
N PHE A 289 9.34 -13.86 7.63
CA PHE A 289 8.02 -13.26 7.46
C PHE A 289 7.24 -14.11 6.46
N ASP A 290 6.10 -14.67 6.86
CA ASP A 290 5.23 -15.45 5.97
C ASP A 290 3.94 -14.69 5.64
N GLU A 291 3.47 -14.88 4.41
CA GLU A 291 2.12 -14.55 3.95
C GLU A 291 1.37 -15.84 3.65
N CYS A 292 0.23 -16.05 4.32
CA CYS A 292 -0.59 -17.24 4.21
C CYS A 292 -1.95 -16.95 3.56
N THR A 293 -2.41 -15.71 3.62
CA THR A 293 -3.71 -15.24 3.13
C THR A 293 -3.60 -14.38 1.87
N GLY A 294 -2.40 -13.88 1.56
CA GLY A 294 -2.07 -13.11 0.36
C GLY A 294 -0.77 -13.56 -0.28
N GLN A 295 -0.46 -12.98 -1.44
CA GLN A 295 0.87 -13.06 -2.05
C GLN A 295 1.49 -11.68 -2.00
N ASN A 296 2.69 -11.59 -1.42
CA ASN A 296 3.47 -10.36 -1.37
C ASN A 296 4.83 -10.57 -2.03
N GLU A 297 5.23 -9.62 -2.88
CA GLU A 297 6.57 -9.55 -3.45
C GLU A 297 7.25 -8.31 -2.89
N TRP A 298 8.22 -8.52 -2.01
CA TRP A 298 8.91 -7.46 -1.30
C TRP A 298 9.81 -6.64 -2.24
N THR A 299 9.62 -5.33 -2.22
CA THR A 299 10.49 -4.37 -2.90
C THR A 299 11.84 -4.24 -2.22
N SER A 300 12.85 -3.71 -2.92
CA SER A 300 14.17 -3.47 -2.33
C SER A 300 14.12 -2.53 -1.12
N THR A 301 13.25 -1.51 -1.17
CA THR A 301 13.06 -0.54 -0.08
C THR A 301 12.47 -1.20 1.16
N GLU A 302 11.51 -2.10 1.00
CA GLU A 302 10.94 -2.86 2.12
C GLU A 302 11.99 -3.80 2.71
N ILE A 303 12.75 -4.52 1.87
CA ILE A 303 13.83 -5.40 2.32
C ILE A 303 14.88 -4.64 3.14
N ASP A 304 15.28 -3.43 2.72
CA ASP A 304 16.21 -2.59 3.48
C ASP A 304 15.64 -2.19 4.85
N THR A 305 14.32 -2.01 4.94
CA THR A 305 13.65 -1.72 6.20
C THR A 305 13.57 -2.97 7.09
N LEU A 306 13.25 -4.13 6.55
CA LEU A 306 13.31 -5.42 7.27
C LEU A 306 14.72 -5.72 7.79
N ARG A 307 15.76 -5.35 7.03
CA ARG A 307 17.16 -5.50 7.48
C ARG A 307 17.44 -4.67 8.73
N SER A 308 16.79 -3.52 8.88
CA SER A 308 16.89 -2.71 10.10
C SER A 308 16.26 -3.40 11.32
N VAL A 309 15.17 -4.17 11.13
CA VAL A 309 14.58 -5.03 12.16
C VAL A 309 15.56 -6.12 12.58
N ALA A 310 16.11 -6.86 11.62
CA ALA A 310 17.08 -7.94 11.87
C ALA A 310 18.33 -7.43 12.62
N ASN A 311 18.84 -6.26 12.24
CA ASN A 311 19.96 -5.61 12.93
C ASN A 311 19.62 -5.23 14.38
N ASN A 312 18.41 -4.69 14.63
CA ASN A 312 17.97 -4.36 15.99
C ASN A 312 17.88 -5.61 16.88
N LEU A 313 17.31 -6.70 16.35
CA LEU A 313 17.26 -7.98 17.03
C LEU A 313 18.66 -8.51 17.35
N GLY A 314 19.60 -8.41 16.39
CA GLY A 314 21.00 -8.77 16.61
C GLY A 314 21.64 -8.02 17.78
N LEU A 315 21.42 -6.71 17.88
CA LEU A 315 21.91 -5.89 18.99
C LEU A 315 21.33 -6.30 20.35
N ILE A 316 20.03 -6.65 20.38
CA ILE A 316 19.35 -7.09 21.61
C ILE A 316 19.89 -8.46 22.06
N ILE A 317 20.03 -9.41 21.12
CA ILE A 317 20.60 -10.73 21.40
C ILE A 317 22.05 -10.60 21.88
N GLN A 318 22.84 -9.72 21.25
CA GLN A 318 24.21 -9.44 21.67
C GLN A 318 24.27 -8.94 23.11
N ARG A 319 23.42 -7.97 23.46
CA ARG A 319 23.37 -7.40 24.81
C ARG A 319 23.10 -8.48 25.85
N GLN A 320 22.10 -9.33 25.60
CA GLN A 320 21.74 -10.41 26.52
C GLN A 320 22.88 -11.42 26.69
N LYS A 321 23.52 -11.85 25.59
CA LYS A 321 24.70 -12.74 25.65
C LYS A 321 25.82 -12.15 26.51
N ASN A 322 26.04 -10.84 26.41
CA ASN A 322 27.05 -10.15 27.20
C ASN A 322 26.68 -10.07 28.68
N GLU A 323 25.42 -9.79 29.02
CA GLU A 323 24.93 -9.77 30.40
C GLU A 323 25.10 -11.15 31.07
N THR A 324 24.64 -12.23 30.42
CA THR A 324 24.82 -13.60 30.93
C THR A 324 26.29 -14.00 31.07
N ARG A 325 27.16 -13.55 30.17
CA ARG A 325 28.61 -13.80 30.26
C ARG A 325 29.24 -13.09 31.47
N ILE A 326 28.82 -11.85 31.76
CA ILE A 326 29.30 -11.08 32.92
C ILE A 326 28.82 -11.74 34.23
N GLU A 327 27.56 -12.16 34.29
CA GLU A 327 27.02 -12.88 35.44
C GLU A 327 27.77 -14.18 35.70
N ALA A 328 28.04 -14.97 34.65
CA ALA A 328 28.79 -16.22 34.75
C ALA A 328 30.27 -16.03 35.17
N GLN A 329 30.86 -14.85 34.90
CA GLN A 329 32.23 -14.52 35.34
C GLN A 329 32.30 -14.02 36.78
N ASN A 330 31.19 -13.49 37.30
CA ASN A 330 31.08 -12.95 38.65
C ASN A 330 30.50 -13.94 39.67
N ALA A 331 30.03 -15.11 39.21
CA ALA A 331 29.53 -16.22 40.02
C ALA A 331 30.64 -17.22 40.39
#